data_AF-A0A4Y7T995-F1
#
_entry.id   AF-A0A4Y7T995-F1
#
_cell.length_a   1.000
_cell.length_b   1.000
_cell.length_c   1.000
_cell.angle_alpha   90.00
_cell.angle_beta   90.00
_cell.angle_gamma   90.00
#
_symmetry.space_group_name_H-M   'P 1'
#
loop_
_entity.id
_entity.type
_entity.pdbx_description
1 polymer ?
#
loop_
_entity_poly.entity_id
_entity_poly.type
_entity_poly.pdbx_seq_one_letter_code
_entity_poly.pdbx_strand_id
1 'polypeptide(L)'
;ARSIVADHPMSKSYLKLIGVPRYQNALQELTLPSDIMDALNKSPLAAHINLAAPPRLVKESEGSTVVTAYFDIWDTSTGARARCLHGKRRVIALGRECFIRDTTPQVGVPMCQKCWKWGHSTHVCRENHRCAGCGQPHRTDEHCLRASCCQGQPKNDPPVPPTPATMPCPHKHRCLACQKEGHSVSDRKCEFWYARFDRKKIEALYAKVRVIQQRGRTTSNIRMF
;
A
#
# COMPACT_ATOMS: atom_id res chain seq x y z
N ALA A 1 25.44 33.81 20.00
CA ALA A 1 25.51 32.34 19.96
C ALA A 1 24.17 31.80 19.43
N ARG A 2 24.15 31.20 18.25
CA ARG A 2 22.97 30.46 17.76
C ARG A 2 22.98 29.11 18.47
N SER A 3 22.07 28.94 19.43
CA SER A 3 21.88 27.65 20.10
C SER A 3 21.51 26.61 19.05
N ILE A 4 22.41 25.67 18.79
CA ILE A 4 22.10 24.44 18.08
C ILE A 4 21.20 23.65 19.02
N VAL A 5 19.89 23.68 18.78
CA VAL A 5 18.98 22.74 19.42
C VAL A 5 19.35 21.38 18.85
N ALA A 6 20.07 20.59 19.63
CA ALA A 6 20.33 19.20 19.29
C ALA A 6 18.97 18.52 19.11
N ASP A 7 18.64 18.16 17.87
CA ASP A 7 17.50 17.29 17.59
C ASP A 7 17.72 16.02 18.38
N HIS A 8 16.88 15.82 19.40
CA HIS A 8 16.92 14.60 20.20
C HIS A 8 16.70 13.42 19.25
N PRO A 9 17.31 12.24 19.47
CA PRO A 9 16.96 11.05 18.70
C PRO A 9 15.45 10.82 18.83
N MET A 10 14.72 11.06 17.74
CA MET A 10 13.27 10.98 17.71
C MET A 10 12.89 9.52 17.44
N SER A 11 12.14 8.93 18.37
CA SER A 11 11.55 7.61 18.16
C SER A 11 10.21 7.78 17.43
N LYS A 12 9.63 6.67 16.96
CA LYS A 12 8.27 6.66 16.43
C LYS A 12 7.35 5.94 17.40
N SER A 13 6.24 6.58 17.73
CA SER A 13 5.13 5.96 18.44
C SER A 13 3.95 5.76 17.49
N TYR A 14 3.24 4.65 17.69
CA TYR A 14 2.18 4.21 16.80
C TYR A 14 0.85 4.28 17.54
N LEU A 15 -0.07 5.06 16.99
CA LEU A 15 -1.36 5.35 17.61
C LEU A 15 -2.49 5.04 16.62
N LYS A 16 -3.69 4.90 17.16
CA LYS A 16 -4.91 4.77 16.38
C LYS A 16 -6.03 5.59 16.98
N LEU A 17 -6.84 6.15 16.10
CA LEU A 17 -8.06 6.86 16.41
C LEU A 17 -9.24 5.95 16.10
N ILE A 18 -9.96 5.54 17.14
CA ILE A 18 -11.12 4.64 17.05
C ILE A 18 -12.42 5.47 17.03
N GLY A 19 -13.42 5.01 16.28
CA GLY A 19 -14.75 5.63 16.23
C GLY A 19 -14.88 6.70 15.15
N VAL A 20 -13.93 6.79 14.24
CA VAL A 20 -13.93 7.74 13.14
C VAL A 20 -15.09 7.40 12.20
N PRO A 21 -16.01 8.34 11.90
CA PRO A 21 -17.04 8.13 10.90
C PRO A 21 -16.41 7.75 9.56
N ARG A 22 -16.99 6.78 8.86
CA ARG A 22 -16.54 6.37 7.52
C ARG A 22 -16.93 7.38 6.45
N TYR A 23 -18.04 8.06 6.68
CA TYR A 23 -18.66 8.97 5.72
C TYR A 23 -18.72 10.37 6.32
N GLN A 24 -18.42 11.37 5.50
CA GLN A 24 -18.42 12.78 5.89
C GLN A 24 -19.84 13.33 6.03
N ASN A 25 -20.77 12.81 5.23
CA ASN A 25 -22.12 13.35 5.11
C ASN A 25 -23.13 12.27 4.72
N ALA A 26 -24.40 12.66 4.65
CA ALA A 26 -25.51 11.80 4.24
C ALA A 26 -25.39 11.30 2.79
N LEU A 27 -24.59 11.99 1.95
CA LEU A 27 -24.29 11.61 0.57
C LEU A 27 -23.23 10.49 0.47
N GLN A 28 -22.77 9.96 1.61
CA GLN A 28 -21.79 8.87 1.70
C GLN A 28 -20.43 9.18 1.09
N GLU A 29 -20.02 10.45 1.09
CA GLU A 29 -18.65 10.81 0.73
C GLU A 29 -17.67 10.24 1.77
N LEU A 30 -16.61 9.58 1.30
CA LEU A 30 -15.67 8.89 2.19
C LEU A 30 -14.83 9.87 2.98
N THR A 31 -14.65 9.60 4.27
CA THR A 31 -13.66 10.30 5.10
C THR A 31 -12.28 10.14 4.51
N LEU A 32 -11.56 11.25 4.45
CA LEU A 32 -10.21 11.35 3.89
C LEU A 32 -9.17 11.49 5.01
N PRO A 33 -7.90 11.15 4.75
CA PRO A 33 -6.82 11.42 5.69
C PRO A 33 -6.71 12.90 6.09
N SER A 34 -7.06 13.83 5.19
CA SER A 34 -7.09 15.27 5.47
C SER A 34 -8.04 15.61 6.62
N ASP A 35 -9.22 15.02 6.65
CA ASP A 35 -10.24 15.29 7.66
C ASP A 35 -9.73 14.88 9.06
N ILE A 36 -8.93 13.81 9.10
CA ILE A 36 -8.29 13.34 10.34
C ILE A 36 -7.14 14.25 10.75
N MET A 37 -6.31 14.69 9.80
CA MET A 37 -5.25 15.65 10.10
C MET A 37 -5.84 16.95 10.67
N ASP A 38 -6.92 17.45 10.09
CA ASP A 38 -7.64 18.62 10.58
C ASP A 38 -8.22 18.40 11.97
N ALA A 39 -8.85 17.24 12.22
CA ALA A 39 -9.40 16.88 13.52
C ALA A 39 -8.31 16.79 14.60
N LEU A 40 -7.15 16.21 14.28
CA LEU A 40 -6.01 16.11 15.19
C LEU A 40 -5.42 17.50 15.49
N ASN A 41 -5.27 18.35 14.47
CA ASN A 41 -4.74 19.71 14.61
C ASN A 41 -5.67 20.64 15.41
N LYS A 42 -7.00 20.49 15.27
CA LYS A 42 -7.99 21.26 16.04
C LYS A 42 -8.21 20.71 17.45
N SER A 43 -7.67 19.54 17.77
CA SER A 43 -7.85 18.94 19.08
C SER A 43 -7.06 19.68 20.17
N PRO A 44 -7.52 19.66 21.44
CA PRO A 44 -6.73 20.13 22.58
C PRO A 44 -5.41 19.37 22.80
N LEU A 45 -5.16 18.31 22.02
CA LEU A 45 -3.98 17.46 22.10
C LEU A 45 -2.94 17.78 21.03
N ALA A 46 -3.21 18.76 20.14
CA ALA A 46 -2.36 19.08 18.99
C ALA A 46 -0.89 19.33 19.37
N ALA A 47 -0.64 19.94 20.54
CA ALA A 47 0.71 20.19 21.06
C ALA A 47 1.57 18.92 21.26
N HIS A 48 0.94 17.75 21.40
CA HIS A 48 1.62 16.46 21.55
C HIS A 48 1.63 15.63 20.26
N ILE A 49 1.01 16.13 19.18
CA ILE A 49 0.84 15.40 17.92
C ILE A 49 1.79 16.01 16.89
N ASN A 50 2.93 15.36 16.68
CA ASN A 50 3.81 15.63 15.55
C ASN A 50 3.74 14.44 14.60
N LEU A 51 2.90 14.52 13.56
CA LEU A 51 2.66 13.41 12.63
C LEU A 51 3.94 13.07 11.84
N ALA A 52 4.31 11.79 11.85
CA ALA A 52 5.43 11.28 11.05
C ALA A 52 5.03 10.95 9.60
N ALA A 53 3.73 10.78 9.35
CA ALA A 53 3.13 10.56 8.04
C ALA A 53 1.62 10.86 8.08
N PRO A 54 0.95 11.06 6.93
CA PRO A 54 -0.50 11.17 6.88
C PRO A 54 -1.21 9.95 7.51
N PRO A 55 -2.32 10.16 8.24
CA PRO A 55 -3.12 9.08 8.81
C PRO A 55 -3.64 8.10 7.76
N ARG A 56 -3.80 6.85 8.17
CA ARG A 56 -4.24 5.73 7.32
C ARG A 56 -5.59 5.23 7.82
N LEU A 57 -6.60 5.28 6.96
CA LEU A 57 -7.94 4.83 7.28
C LEU A 57 -8.10 3.35 6.94
N VAL A 58 -8.48 2.55 7.93
CA VAL A 58 -8.74 1.12 7.77
C VAL A 58 -10.17 0.83 8.22
N LYS A 59 -10.90 0.12 7.37
CA LYS A 59 -12.26 -0.32 7.66
C LYS A 59 -12.23 -1.54 8.59
N GLU A 60 -13.01 -1.51 9.67
CA GLU A 60 -13.09 -2.61 10.65
C GLU A 60 -13.80 -3.86 10.09
N SER A 61 -14.88 -3.66 9.31
CA SER A 61 -15.65 -4.75 8.70
C SER A 61 -16.42 -4.26 7.45
N GLU A 62 -16.91 -5.18 6.62
CA GLU A 62 -17.48 -4.81 5.30
C GLU A 62 -18.63 -3.80 5.38
N GLY A 63 -19.50 -3.95 6.39
CA GLY A 63 -20.64 -3.06 6.64
C GLY A 63 -20.42 -2.00 7.72
N SER A 64 -19.20 -1.81 8.22
CA SER A 64 -18.93 -0.82 9.27
C SER A 64 -19.11 0.61 8.75
N THR A 65 -19.89 1.41 9.48
CA THR A 65 -19.99 2.87 9.30
C THR A 65 -18.88 3.64 10.01
N VAL A 66 -17.99 2.93 10.70
CA VAL A 66 -16.79 3.48 11.34
C VAL A 66 -15.52 2.89 10.76
N VAL A 67 -14.46 3.69 10.75
CA VAL A 67 -13.10 3.30 10.39
C VAL A 67 -12.18 3.56 11.57
N THR A 68 -11.03 2.90 11.59
CA THR A 68 -9.93 3.24 12.48
C THR A 68 -8.88 4.01 11.69
N ALA A 69 -8.49 5.18 12.19
CA ALA A 69 -7.40 5.95 11.60
C ALA A 69 -6.10 5.64 12.34
N TYR A 70 -5.18 4.94 11.69
CA TYR A 70 -3.83 4.71 12.20
C TYR A 70 -2.95 5.89 11.88
N PHE A 71 -2.19 6.37 12.86
CA PHE A 71 -1.27 7.47 12.66
C PHE A 71 -0.02 7.27 13.50
N ASP A 72 1.10 7.70 12.95
CA ASP A 72 2.40 7.58 13.58
C ASP A 72 2.82 8.98 14.00
N ILE A 73 3.36 9.13 15.21
CA ILE A 73 3.94 10.39 15.67
C ILE A 73 5.43 10.23 15.88
N TRP A 74 6.10 11.34 15.64
CA TRP A 74 7.43 11.59 16.12
C TRP A 74 7.42 11.82 17.63
N ASP A 75 8.08 10.92 18.37
CA ASP A 75 8.06 10.88 19.83
C ASP A 75 9.48 10.97 20.43
N THR A 76 9.55 11.14 21.74
CA THR A 76 10.80 11.03 22.50
C THR A 76 11.24 9.57 22.58
N SER A 77 12.51 9.32 22.88
CA SER A 77 13.03 7.96 23.12
C SER A 77 12.26 7.18 24.20
N THR A 78 11.60 7.88 25.12
CA THR A 78 10.80 7.31 26.23
C THR A 78 9.30 7.22 25.93
N GLY A 79 8.85 7.52 24.71
CA GLY A 79 7.44 7.51 24.33
C GLY A 79 6.56 8.49 25.13
N ALA A 80 7.10 9.65 25.53
CA ALA A 80 6.41 10.55 26.44
C ALA A 80 5.16 11.18 25.81
N ARG A 81 5.23 11.52 24.51
CA ARG A 81 4.09 12.12 23.79
C ARG A 81 2.96 11.12 23.62
N ALA A 82 3.27 9.87 23.23
CA ALA A 82 2.26 8.83 23.13
C ALA A 82 1.55 8.57 24.47
N ARG A 83 2.28 8.54 25.59
CA ARG A 83 1.68 8.41 26.93
C ARG A 83 0.72 9.56 27.27
N CYS A 84 1.02 10.79 26.85
CA CYS A 84 0.10 11.93 27.02
C CYS A 84 -1.19 11.77 26.19
N LEU A 85 -1.12 11.06 25.06
CA LEU A 85 -2.24 10.86 24.13
C LEU A 85 -3.06 9.60 24.43
N HIS A 86 -2.46 8.57 25.05
CA HIS A 86 -3.12 7.30 25.33
C HIS A 86 -4.43 7.48 26.12
N GLY A 87 -5.50 6.86 25.62
CA GLY A 87 -6.79 6.80 26.31
C GLY A 87 -7.56 8.12 26.33
N LYS A 88 -7.06 9.17 25.68
CA LYS A 88 -7.74 10.48 25.62
C LYS A 88 -8.92 10.44 24.63
N ARG A 89 -10.00 11.13 25.02
CA ARG A 89 -11.26 11.29 24.26
C ARG A 89 -11.46 12.77 23.92
N ARG A 90 -10.54 13.36 23.14
CA ARG A 90 -10.54 14.81 22.86
C ARG A 90 -10.36 15.15 21.39
N VAL A 91 -10.51 14.18 20.50
CA VAL A 91 -10.45 14.42 19.06
C VAL A 91 -11.87 14.32 18.52
N ILE A 92 -12.36 15.43 17.96
CA ILE A 92 -13.66 15.48 17.28
C ILE A 92 -13.39 15.36 15.79
N ALA A 93 -13.68 14.19 15.21
CA ALA A 93 -13.59 13.98 13.77
C ALA A 93 -15.00 13.94 13.19
N LEU A 94 -15.30 14.84 12.25
CA LEU A 94 -16.60 14.92 11.57
C LEU A 94 -17.79 14.96 12.56
N GLY A 95 -17.65 15.77 13.61
CA GLY A 95 -18.67 15.94 14.65
C GLY A 95 -18.81 14.77 15.65
N ARG A 96 -17.93 13.76 15.60
CA ARG A 96 -17.94 12.64 16.55
C ARG A 96 -16.70 12.56 17.41
N GLU A 97 -16.91 12.29 18.70
CA GLU A 97 -15.83 11.98 19.62
C GLU A 97 -15.13 10.67 19.23
N CYS A 98 -13.82 10.76 19.11
CA CYS A 98 -12.95 9.64 18.79
C CYS A 98 -11.92 9.39 19.90
N PHE A 99 -11.43 8.16 19.98
CA PHE A 99 -10.57 7.68 21.06
C PHE A 99 -9.17 7.42 20.55
N ILE A 100 -8.16 8.04 21.17
CA ILE A 100 -6.77 7.69 20.89
C ILE A 100 -6.39 6.46 21.71
N ARG A 101 -5.80 5.46 21.04
CA ARG A 101 -5.24 4.26 21.64
C ARG A 101 -3.85 3.99 21.07
N ASP A 102 -3.02 3.33 21.87
CA ASP A 102 -1.78 2.77 21.36
C ASP A 102 -2.05 1.62 20.40
N THR A 103 -1.11 1.41 19.49
CA THR A 103 -1.08 0.25 18.63
C THR A 103 0.35 -0.19 18.41
N THR A 104 0.55 -1.43 17.98
CA THR A 104 1.85 -1.88 17.52
C THR A 104 2.17 -1.24 16.17
N PRO A 105 3.46 -1.16 15.78
CA PRO A 105 3.82 -0.76 14.43
C PRO A 105 2.98 -1.53 13.40
N GLN A 106 2.21 -0.81 12.60
CA GLN A 106 1.48 -1.38 11.47
C GLN A 106 2.48 -1.60 10.34
N VAL A 107 3.40 -2.54 10.55
CA VAL A 107 4.26 -3.04 9.48
C VAL A 107 3.31 -3.72 8.52
N GLY A 108 2.98 -3.02 7.44
CA GLY A 108 2.12 -3.56 6.40
C GLY A 108 2.61 -4.93 5.96
N VAL A 109 1.74 -5.69 5.33
CA VAL A 109 2.10 -6.93 4.65
C VAL A 109 3.28 -6.61 3.73
N PRO A 110 4.44 -7.28 3.88
CA PRO A 110 5.61 -6.95 3.08
C PRO A 110 5.35 -7.31 1.61
N MET A 111 5.80 -6.46 0.70
CA MET A 111 5.88 -6.77 -0.72
C MET A 111 7.29 -7.23 -1.04
N CYS A 112 7.42 -8.45 -1.54
CA CYS A 112 8.70 -9.01 -1.95
C CYS A 112 9.18 -8.32 -3.24
N GLN A 113 10.39 -7.77 -3.26
CA GLN A 113 10.98 -7.14 -4.46
C GLN A 113 11.57 -8.15 -5.45
N LYS A 114 11.62 -9.43 -5.09
CA LYS A 114 12.09 -10.52 -5.96
C LYS A 114 10.97 -11.03 -6.86
N CYS A 115 9.83 -11.38 -6.25
CA CYS A 115 8.70 -11.97 -6.97
C CYS A 115 7.49 -11.02 -7.11
N TRP A 116 7.56 -9.82 -6.51
CA TRP A 116 6.52 -8.79 -6.53
C TRP A 116 5.17 -9.23 -5.94
N LYS A 117 5.18 -10.23 -5.07
CA LYS A 117 4.02 -10.68 -4.31
C LYS A 117 4.02 -10.08 -2.90
N TRP A 118 2.83 -9.81 -2.39
CA TRP A 118 2.59 -9.43 -1.00
C TRP A 118 2.59 -10.69 -0.11
N GLY A 119 3.03 -10.57 1.13
CA GLY A 119 2.93 -11.61 2.17
C GLY A 119 4.26 -11.98 2.81
N HIS A 120 5.38 -11.73 2.14
CA HIS A 120 6.71 -12.09 2.62
C HIS A 120 7.75 -11.04 2.21
N SER A 121 8.85 -10.97 2.97
CA SER A 121 9.98 -10.09 2.64
C SER A 121 10.87 -10.71 1.55
N THR A 122 11.66 -9.87 0.89
CA THR A 122 12.64 -10.31 -0.11
C THR A 122 13.62 -11.34 0.46
N HIS A 123 14.05 -11.19 1.73
CA HIS A 123 15.04 -12.05 2.38
C HIS A 123 14.59 -13.50 2.54
N VAL A 124 13.30 -13.75 2.75
CA VAL A 124 12.77 -15.12 2.92
C VAL A 124 12.24 -15.71 1.60
N CYS A 125 12.35 -14.99 0.49
CA CYS A 125 11.81 -15.39 -0.80
C CYS A 125 12.69 -16.44 -1.49
N ARG A 126 12.09 -17.61 -1.80
CA ARG A 126 12.76 -18.71 -2.52
C ARG A 126 12.55 -18.69 -4.03
N GLU A 127 11.71 -17.80 -4.54
CA GLU A 127 11.45 -17.62 -5.98
C GLU A 127 12.62 -16.95 -6.69
N ASN A 128 12.71 -17.06 -8.02
CA ASN A 128 13.68 -16.27 -8.81
C ASN A 128 13.26 -14.80 -8.93
N HIS A 129 14.25 -13.92 -9.19
CA HIS A 129 13.97 -12.51 -9.50
C HIS A 129 13.10 -12.41 -10.74
N ARG A 130 12.11 -11.51 -10.68
CA ARG A 130 11.21 -11.20 -11.79
C ARG A 130 11.27 -9.71 -12.10
N CYS A 131 11.19 -9.39 -13.37
CA CYS A 131 11.12 -8.01 -13.82
C CYS A 131 9.76 -7.42 -13.44
N ALA A 132 9.73 -6.23 -12.84
CA ALA A 132 8.49 -5.57 -12.46
C ALA A 132 7.62 -5.19 -13.67
N GLY A 133 8.24 -4.97 -14.84
CA GLY A 133 7.57 -4.56 -16.06
C GLY A 133 6.86 -5.70 -16.78
N CYS A 134 7.54 -6.85 -16.95
CA CYS A 134 7.02 -7.97 -17.76
C CYS A 134 6.89 -9.31 -17.01
N GLY A 135 7.33 -9.41 -15.77
CA GLY A 135 7.23 -10.61 -14.93
C GLY A 135 8.19 -11.76 -15.28
N GLN A 136 9.03 -11.58 -16.31
CA GLN A 136 10.02 -12.55 -16.79
C GLN A 136 11.26 -12.61 -15.88
N PRO A 137 12.06 -13.70 -15.94
CA PRO A 137 13.17 -13.95 -15.01
C PRO A 137 14.43 -13.12 -15.33
N HIS A 138 14.35 -11.80 -15.13
CA HIS A 138 15.46 -10.85 -15.18
C HIS A 138 15.18 -9.68 -14.22
N ARG A 139 16.18 -8.86 -13.94
CA ARG A 139 16.01 -7.66 -13.10
C ARG A 139 15.36 -6.53 -13.91
N THR A 140 14.64 -5.62 -13.25
CA THR A 140 13.89 -4.55 -13.94
C THR A 140 14.80 -3.58 -14.70
N ASP A 141 16.01 -3.32 -14.21
CA ASP A 141 17.05 -2.53 -14.88
C ASP A 141 17.57 -3.17 -16.16
N GLU A 142 17.56 -4.50 -16.25
CA GLU A 142 17.93 -5.25 -17.45
C GLU A 142 16.77 -5.43 -18.46
N HIS A 143 15.62 -4.78 -18.22
CA HIS A 143 14.39 -5.07 -18.97
C HIS A 143 14.55 -4.94 -20.49
N CYS A 144 15.04 -3.81 -20.98
CA CYS A 144 15.18 -3.58 -22.42
C CYS A 144 16.19 -4.53 -23.08
N LEU A 145 17.16 -5.06 -22.31
CA LEU A 145 18.20 -5.96 -22.82
C LEU A 145 17.75 -7.42 -22.85
N ARG A 146 16.99 -7.85 -21.84
CA ARG A 146 16.67 -9.26 -21.60
C ARG A 146 15.23 -9.64 -21.92
N ALA A 147 14.31 -8.69 -21.97
CA ALA A 147 12.91 -9.01 -22.16
C ALA A 147 12.60 -9.32 -23.62
N SER A 148 12.06 -10.51 -23.88
CA SER A 148 11.62 -10.93 -25.21
C SER A 148 10.62 -9.97 -25.86
N CYS A 149 9.83 -9.26 -25.05
CA CYS A 149 8.89 -8.24 -25.51
C CYS A 149 9.54 -6.94 -25.99
N CYS A 150 10.79 -6.68 -25.64
CA CYS A 150 11.55 -5.49 -26.03
C CYS A 150 12.68 -5.81 -27.01
N GLN A 151 13.05 -7.09 -27.12
CA GLN A 151 13.98 -7.57 -28.12
C GLN A 151 13.37 -7.40 -29.52
N GLY A 152 14.17 -6.88 -30.44
CA GLY A 152 13.80 -6.82 -31.84
C GLY A 152 13.58 -8.23 -32.40
N GLN A 153 12.76 -8.31 -33.44
CA GLN A 153 12.50 -9.54 -34.18
C GLN A 153 13.15 -9.39 -35.56
N PRO A 154 14.48 -9.57 -35.68
CA PRO A 154 15.20 -9.37 -36.94
C PRO A 154 14.86 -10.42 -37.99
N LYS A 155 14.23 -11.54 -37.58
CA LYS A 155 13.79 -12.63 -38.46
C LYS A 155 12.37 -12.44 -39.00
N ASN A 156 11.63 -11.42 -38.57
CA ASN A 156 10.31 -11.12 -39.12
C ASN A 156 10.44 -10.42 -40.47
N ASP A 157 9.39 -10.52 -41.28
CA ASP A 157 9.22 -9.71 -42.50
C ASP A 157 7.99 -8.81 -42.33
N PRO A 158 8.15 -7.49 -42.11
CA PRO A 158 9.42 -6.75 -42.03
C PRO A 158 10.14 -6.94 -40.67
N PRO A 159 11.47 -6.74 -40.62
CA PRO A 159 12.24 -6.80 -39.38
C PRO A 159 11.76 -5.77 -38.36
N VAL A 160 11.53 -6.21 -37.12
CA VAL A 160 11.13 -5.31 -36.02
C VAL A 160 12.38 -4.92 -35.22
N PRO A 161 12.76 -3.64 -35.11
CA PRO A 161 13.91 -3.23 -34.31
C PRO A 161 13.63 -3.40 -32.80
N PRO A 162 14.68 -3.56 -31.97
CA PRO A 162 14.51 -3.56 -30.52
C PRO A 162 13.97 -2.22 -30.03
N THR A 163 13.19 -2.25 -28.95
CA THR A 163 12.65 -1.01 -28.35
C THR A 163 13.79 -0.21 -27.71
N PRO A 164 14.01 1.06 -28.11
CA PRO A 164 15.00 1.92 -27.46
C PRO A 164 14.68 2.12 -25.97
N ALA A 165 15.69 2.26 -25.13
CA ALA A 165 15.51 2.42 -23.68
C ALA A 165 14.67 3.65 -23.27
N THR A 166 14.57 4.65 -24.15
CA THR A 166 13.80 5.89 -23.95
C THR A 166 12.33 5.76 -24.34
N MET A 167 11.94 4.68 -25.03
CA MET A 167 10.57 4.46 -25.50
C MET A 167 9.77 3.59 -24.54
N PRO A 168 8.46 3.80 -24.40
CA PRO A 168 7.61 2.93 -23.62
C PRO A 168 7.64 1.51 -24.22
N CYS A 169 7.60 0.51 -23.34
CA CYS A 169 7.65 -0.87 -23.78
C CYS A 169 6.40 -1.22 -24.61
N PRO A 170 6.52 -2.00 -25.69
CA PRO A 170 5.42 -2.25 -26.64
C PRO A 170 4.36 -3.22 -26.10
N HIS A 171 4.49 -3.67 -24.85
CA HIS A 171 3.61 -4.65 -24.23
C HIS A 171 2.72 -4.02 -23.17
N LYS A 172 1.54 -4.62 -22.99
CA LYS A 172 0.64 -4.22 -21.91
C LYS A 172 1.17 -4.76 -20.58
N HIS A 173 1.53 -3.85 -19.69
CA HIS A 173 1.92 -4.20 -18.34
C HIS A 173 0.76 -4.84 -17.58
N ARG A 174 0.99 -6.06 -17.08
CA ARG A 174 0.10 -6.76 -16.14
C ARG A 174 0.68 -6.68 -14.73
N CYS A 175 -0.15 -6.31 -13.78
CA CYS A 175 0.22 -6.27 -12.38
C CYS A 175 0.57 -7.69 -11.88
N LEU A 176 1.77 -7.86 -11.33
CA LEU A 176 2.27 -9.17 -10.87
C LEU A 176 1.50 -9.74 -9.67
N ALA A 177 0.75 -8.91 -8.95
CA ALA A 177 -0.11 -9.36 -7.85
C ALA A 177 -1.54 -9.69 -8.32
N CYS A 178 -2.25 -8.75 -8.95
CA CYS A 178 -3.66 -8.93 -9.32
C CYS A 178 -3.91 -9.43 -10.75
N GLN A 179 -2.87 -9.50 -11.59
CA GLN A 179 -2.91 -9.94 -12.99
C GLN A 179 -3.75 -9.07 -13.94
N LYS A 180 -4.26 -7.93 -13.47
CA LYS A 180 -4.98 -6.93 -14.29
C LYS A 180 -3.99 -6.06 -15.06
N GLU A 181 -4.40 -5.59 -16.24
CA GLU A 181 -3.63 -4.68 -17.09
C GLU A 181 -3.71 -3.22 -16.61
N GLY A 182 -2.76 -2.40 -17.04
CA GLY A 182 -2.84 -0.93 -16.93
C GLY A 182 -2.33 -0.32 -15.62
N HIS A 183 -1.74 -1.11 -14.73
CA HIS A 183 -1.08 -0.62 -13.51
C HIS A 183 -0.04 -1.62 -12.98
N SER A 184 0.88 -1.14 -12.13
CA SER A 184 1.89 -1.97 -11.45
C SER A 184 1.44 -2.39 -10.04
N VAL A 185 2.16 -3.32 -9.41
CA VAL A 185 1.85 -3.76 -8.04
C VAL A 185 2.00 -2.67 -6.97
N SER A 186 2.78 -1.63 -7.27
CA SER A 186 2.99 -0.47 -6.40
C SER A 186 2.02 0.68 -6.68
N ASP A 187 1.15 0.56 -7.68
CA ASP A 187 0.16 1.57 -8.02
C ASP A 187 -1.01 1.56 -7.02
N ARG A 188 -1.53 2.75 -6.67
CA ARG A 188 -2.73 2.94 -5.84
C ARG A 188 -3.99 2.31 -6.44
N LYS A 189 -4.02 2.13 -7.76
CA LYS A 189 -5.08 1.40 -8.49
C LYS A 189 -5.07 -0.09 -8.20
N CYS A 190 -3.98 -0.65 -7.66
CA CYS A 190 -3.91 -2.06 -7.32
C CYS A 190 -4.67 -2.37 -6.03
N GLU A 191 -5.61 -3.33 -6.09
CA GLU A 191 -6.36 -3.81 -4.93
C GLU A 191 -5.43 -4.36 -3.82
N PHE A 192 -4.31 -5.00 -4.20
CA PHE A 192 -3.31 -5.47 -3.24
C PHE A 192 -2.56 -4.31 -2.58
N TRP A 193 -2.18 -3.29 -3.36
CA TRP A 193 -1.55 -2.10 -2.77
C TRP A 193 -2.48 -1.41 -1.77
N TYR A 194 -3.77 -1.30 -2.11
CA TYR A 194 -4.77 -0.74 -1.21
C TYR A 194 -4.95 -1.60 0.06
N ALA A 195 -4.89 -2.93 -0.09
CA ALA A 195 -4.99 -3.89 1.01
C ALA A 195 -3.69 -4.11 1.78
N ARG A 196 -2.59 -3.40 1.48
CA ARG A 196 -1.26 -3.71 2.04
C ARG A 196 -1.15 -3.69 3.57
N PHE A 197 -2.07 -3.06 4.28
CA PHE A 197 -2.10 -3.06 5.75
C PHE A 197 -3.06 -4.10 6.34
N ASP A 198 -3.71 -4.91 5.50
CA ASP A 198 -4.68 -5.91 5.91
C ASP A 198 -4.28 -7.29 5.34
N ARG A 199 -3.63 -8.10 6.18
CA ARG A 199 -3.18 -9.44 5.81
C ARG A 199 -4.32 -10.34 5.36
N LYS A 200 -5.45 -10.32 6.07
CA LYS A 200 -6.62 -11.15 5.74
C LYS A 200 -7.17 -10.77 4.36
N LYS A 201 -7.21 -9.47 4.06
CA LYS A 201 -7.63 -8.99 2.74
C LYS A 201 -6.65 -9.36 1.64
N ILE A 202 -5.34 -9.29 1.88
CA ILE A 202 -4.33 -9.78 0.92
C ILE A 202 -4.51 -11.28 0.64
N GLU A 203 -4.70 -12.10 1.67
CA GLU A 203 -4.95 -13.54 1.54
C GLU A 203 -6.24 -13.82 0.76
N ALA A 204 -7.32 -13.12 1.06
CA ALA A 204 -8.59 -13.22 0.33
C ALA A 204 -8.45 -12.80 -1.14
N LEU A 205 -7.67 -11.76 -1.45
CA LEU A 205 -7.39 -11.34 -2.82
C LEU A 205 -6.62 -12.42 -3.59
N TYR A 206 -5.60 -13.05 -2.96
CA TYR A 206 -4.90 -14.16 -3.60
C TYR A 206 -5.80 -15.38 -3.84
N ALA A 207 -6.72 -15.69 -2.92
CA ALA A 207 -7.71 -16.75 -3.13
C ALA A 207 -8.59 -16.47 -4.37
N LYS A 208 -9.07 -15.23 -4.53
CA LYS A 208 -9.85 -14.81 -5.71
C LYS A 208 -9.05 -14.95 -7.02
N VAL A 209 -7.79 -14.50 -7.04
CA VAL A 209 -6.93 -14.61 -8.23
C VAL A 209 -6.75 -16.08 -8.65
N ARG A 210 -6.55 -16.99 -7.69
CA ARG A 210 -6.40 -18.43 -7.97
C ARG A 210 -7.65 -19.02 -8.63
N VAL A 211 -8.84 -18.67 -8.16
CA VAL A 211 -10.11 -19.13 -8.76
C VAL A 211 -10.26 -18.65 -10.19
N ILE A 212 -9.94 -17.38 -10.48
CA ILE A 212 -9.99 -16.82 -11.84
C ILE A 212 -9.02 -17.56 -12.77
N GLN A 213 -7.81 -17.84 -12.30
CA GLN A 213 -6.81 -18.60 -13.07
C GLN A 213 -7.25 -20.03 -13.37
N GLN A 214 -7.88 -20.70 -12.40
CA GLN A 214 -8.42 -22.05 -12.60
C GLN A 214 -9.53 -22.04 -13.66
N ARG A 215 -10.50 -21.12 -13.56
CA ARG A 215 -11.61 -20.98 -14.52
C ARG A 215 -11.14 -20.67 -15.95
N GLY A 216 -10.14 -19.80 -16.10
CA GLY A 216 -9.58 -19.46 -17.40
C GLY A 216 -8.84 -20.63 -18.08
N ARG A 217 -8.26 -21.54 -17.30
CA ARG A 217 -7.65 -22.77 -17.83
C ARG A 217 -8.71 -23.76 -18.30
N THR A 218 -9.80 -23.93 -17.56
CA THR A 218 -10.89 -24.84 -17.96
C THR A 218 -11.58 -24.37 -19.24
N THR A 219 -11.82 -23.07 -19.43
CA THR A 219 -12.42 -22.54 -20.67
C THR A 219 -11.49 -22.60 -21.87
N SER A 220 -10.18 -22.49 -21.66
CA SER A 220 -9.18 -22.63 -22.73
C SER A 220 -9.06 -24.09 -23.22
N ASN A 221 -9.26 -25.07 -22.34
CA ASN A 221 -9.27 -26.49 -22.68
C ASN A 221 -10.56 -26.96 -23.40
N ILE A 222 -11.66 -26.20 -23.31
CA ILE A 222 -12.93 -26.55 -23.98
C ILE A 222 -12.94 -26.09 -25.46
N ARG A 223 -12.01 -25.21 -25.87
CA ARG A 223 -11.89 -24.72 -27.27
C ARG A 223 -10.92 -25.53 -28.14
N MET A 224 -10.52 -26.73 -27.72
CA MET A 224 -9.64 -27.64 -28.49
C MET A 224 -10.36 -28.89 -29.01
N PHE A 225 -11.68 -28.83 -29.21
CA PHE A 225 -12.45 -29.86 -29.93
C PHE A 225 -13.31 -29.20 -31.00
#